data_AF-A0A066RI52-F1
#
_entry.id   AF-A0A066RI52-F1
#
_cell.length_a   1.000
_cell.length_b   1.000
_cell.length_c   1.000
_cell.angle_alpha   90.00
_cell.angle_beta   90.00
_cell.angle_gamma   90.00
#
_symmetry.space_group_name_H-M   'P 1'
#
loop_
_entity.id
_entity.type
_entity.pdbx_description
1 polymer ?
#
loop_
_entity_poly.entity_id
_entity_poly.type
_entity_poly.pdbx_seq_one_letter_code
_entity_poly.pdbx_strand_id
1 'polypeptide(L)'
;MDDIRVSIRKRKQGQQGAAALEAILLTPVILMILYAIAQYSLIFVSIQMFNYAAEESLRESISYVDSNCYYAGSCDTTTLKSEIEESAKEVIKRYTEADSGLGKLFGQNLDTTWAENETTVSLFNVDVSEPGNICCKVTITYNYKKYPFLPSFGLPVPDELKSTATLNL
;
A
#
# COMPACT_ATOMS: atom_id res chain seq x y z
N MET A 1 -47.73 37.72 38.81
CA MET A 1 -46.87 37.70 37.60
C MET A 1 -45.88 36.53 37.60
N ASP A 2 -45.99 35.58 38.54
CA ASP A 2 -44.99 34.53 38.75
C ASP A 2 -45.28 33.18 38.06
N ASP A 3 -46.52 32.92 37.65
CA ASP A 3 -46.89 31.65 37.02
C ASP A 3 -46.31 31.43 35.62
N ILE A 4 -45.94 32.51 34.91
CA ILE A 4 -45.39 32.40 33.55
C ILE A 4 -43.94 31.89 33.58
N ARG A 5 -43.19 32.15 34.66
CA ARG A 5 -41.77 31.74 34.76
C ARG A 5 -41.58 30.24 34.99
N VAL A 6 -42.56 29.56 35.57
CA VAL A 6 -42.45 28.12 35.91
C VAL A 6 -42.68 27.23 34.67
N SER A 7 -43.56 27.61 33.75
CA SER A 7 -43.88 26.78 32.57
C SER A 7 -42.73 26.73 31.54
N ILE A 8 -41.91 27.78 31.45
CA ILE A 8 -40.80 27.88 30.51
C ILE A 8 -39.65 26.91 30.89
N ARG A 9 -39.45 26.64 32.18
CA ARG A 9 -38.39 25.73 32.66
C ARG A 9 -38.64 24.25 32.31
N LYS A 10 -39.91 23.80 32.28
CA LYS A 10 -40.25 22.41 31.91
C LYS A 10 -40.03 22.09 30.43
N ARG A 11 -40.12 23.07 29.53
CA ARG A 11 -39.94 22.85 28.08
C ARG A 11 -38.49 22.63 27.65
N LYS A 12 -37.50 23.21 28.36
CA LYS A 12 -36.09 23.07 27.99
C LYS A 12 -35.51 21.68 28.27
N GLN A 13 -36.06 20.91 29.21
CA GLN A 13 -35.57 19.56 29.55
C GLN A 13 -35.98 18.48 28.52
N GLY A 14 -37.04 18.69 27.73
CA GLY A 14 -37.48 17.73 26.71
C GLY A 14 -36.72 17.79 25.38
N GLN A 15 -35.97 18.87 25.12
CA GLN A 15 -35.27 19.06 23.84
C GLN A 15 -33.83 18.51 23.82
N GLN A 16 -33.23 18.24 24.98
CA GLN A 16 -31.86 17.70 25.05
C GLN A 16 -31.80 16.19 24.77
N GLY A 17 -32.89 15.45 25.00
CA GLY A 17 -32.95 14.00 24.73
C GLY A 17 -33.04 13.65 23.25
N ALA A 18 -33.73 14.46 22.44
CA ALA A 18 -33.86 14.23 21.00
C ALA A 18 -32.52 14.42 20.27
N ALA A 19 -31.76 15.45 20.62
CA ALA A 19 -30.42 15.69 20.05
C ALA A 19 -29.42 14.58 20.41
N ALA A 20 -29.52 14.01 21.62
CA ALA A 20 -28.68 12.88 22.03
C ALA A 20 -28.96 11.61 21.22
N LEU A 21 -30.24 11.36 20.87
CA LEU A 21 -30.64 10.21 20.05
C LEU A 21 -30.18 10.34 18.59
N GLU A 22 -30.29 11.55 18.02
CA GLU A 22 -29.77 11.83 16.67
C GLU A 22 -28.25 11.61 16.61
N ALA A 23 -27.51 12.11 17.61
CA ALA A 23 -26.07 11.91 17.70
C ALA A 23 -25.69 10.42 17.87
N ILE A 24 -26.43 9.65 18.67
CA ILE A 24 -26.17 8.21 18.87
C ILE A 24 -26.34 7.42 17.56
N LEU A 25 -27.23 7.85 16.67
CA LEU A 25 -27.50 7.15 15.41
C LEU A 25 -26.56 7.61 14.28
N LEU A 26 -26.23 8.91 14.24
CA LEU A 26 -25.28 9.46 13.26
C LEU A 26 -23.83 9.04 13.53
N THR A 27 -23.43 8.96 14.79
CA THR A 27 -22.05 8.63 15.17
C THR A 27 -21.55 7.31 14.55
N PRO A 28 -22.24 6.15 14.67
CA PRO A 28 -21.77 4.91 14.08
C PRO A 28 -21.71 4.98 12.55
N VAL A 29 -22.64 5.69 11.90
CA VAL A 29 -22.65 5.85 10.44
C VAL A 29 -21.42 6.65 9.99
N ILE A 30 -21.14 7.78 10.65
CA ILE A 30 -19.96 8.61 10.34
C ILE A 30 -18.67 7.82 10.62
N LEU A 31 -18.60 7.07 11.71
CA LEU A 31 -17.45 6.22 12.02
C LEU A 31 -17.23 5.13 10.96
N MET A 32 -18.29 4.49 10.45
CA MET A 32 -18.16 3.52 9.35
C MET A 32 -17.63 4.17 8.07
N ILE A 33 -18.11 5.37 7.73
CA ILE A 33 -17.63 6.11 6.55
C ILE A 33 -16.15 6.50 6.72
N LEU A 34 -15.77 7.06 7.89
CA LEU A 34 -14.37 7.41 8.18
C LEU A 34 -13.45 6.19 8.18
N TYR A 35 -13.93 5.08 8.73
CA TYR A 35 -13.19 3.81 8.71
C TYR A 35 -12.95 3.33 7.29
N ALA A 36 -13.98 3.36 6.43
CA ALA A 36 -13.82 3.02 5.02
C ALA A 36 -12.83 3.96 4.32
N ILE A 37 -12.94 5.27 4.51
CA ILE A 37 -12.02 6.26 3.93
C ILE A 37 -10.58 5.97 4.35
N ALA A 38 -10.33 5.75 5.64
CA ALA A 38 -9.01 5.44 6.15
C ALA A 38 -8.45 4.15 5.53
N GLN A 39 -9.26 3.09 5.48
CA GLN A 39 -8.87 1.79 4.93
C GLN A 39 -8.44 1.89 3.46
N TYR A 40 -9.28 2.51 2.61
CA TYR A 40 -8.94 2.68 1.20
C TYR A 40 -7.76 3.62 0.98
N SER A 41 -7.63 4.67 1.81
CA SER A 41 -6.49 5.59 1.74
C SER A 41 -5.17 4.88 2.03
N LEU A 42 -5.12 4.03 3.06
CA LEU A 42 -3.91 3.26 3.40
C LEU A 42 -3.54 2.28 2.29
N ILE A 43 -4.51 1.57 1.73
CA ILE A 43 -4.28 0.66 0.60
C ILE A 43 -3.69 1.41 -0.59
N PHE A 44 -4.27 2.55 -0.94
CA PHE A 44 -3.82 3.35 -2.08
C PHE A 44 -2.43 3.95 -1.86
N VAL A 45 -2.12 4.43 -0.66
CA VAL A 45 -0.78 4.93 -0.32
C VAL A 45 0.26 3.80 -0.42
N SER A 46 -0.04 2.59 0.07
CA SER A 46 0.87 1.44 -0.08
C SER A 46 1.15 1.10 -1.54
N ILE A 47 0.11 1.06 -2.40
CA ILE A 47 0.28 0.75 -3.83
C ILE A 47 1.14 1.81 -4.51
N GLN A 48 0.93 3.10 -4.21
CA GLN A 48 1.77 4.17 -4.76
C GLN A 48 3.23 4.05 -4.31
N MET A 49 3.46 3.72 -3.03
CA MET A 49 4.81 3.48 -2.50
C MET A 49 5.49 2.30 -3.21
N PHE A 50 4.76 1.20 -3.44
CA PHE A 50 5.30 0.05 -4.17
C PHE A 50 5.59 0.37 -5.64
N ASN A 51 4.72 1.15 -6.31
CA ASN A 51 4.98 1.59 -7.68
C ASN A 51 6.25 2.44 -7.75
N TYR A 52 6.40 3.39 -6.82
CA TYR A 52 7.61 4.21 -6.74
C TYR A 52 8.86 3.34 -6.48
N ALA A 53 8.79 2.39 -5.55
CA ALA A 53 9.90 1.46 -5.28
C ALA A 53 10.25 0.60 -6.51
N ALA A 54 9.25 0.15 -7.26
CA ALA A 54 9.44 -0.60 -8.48
C ALA A 54 10.10 0.25 -9.58
N GLU A 55 9.68 1.50 -9.76
CA GLU A 55 10.28 2.43 -10.74
C GLU A 55 11.70 2.85 -10.35
N GLU A 56 11.93 3.14 -9.07
CA GLU A 56 13.24 3.52 -8.55
C GLU A 56 14.25 2.37 -8.71
N SER A 57 13.86 1.15 -8.35
CA SER A 57 14.71 -0.04 -8.52
C SER A 57 15.05 -0.32 -9.98
N LEU A 58 14.10 -0.09 -10.91
CA LEU A 58 14.37 -0.14 -12.35
C LEU A 58 15.39 0.90 -12.78
N ARG A 59 15.27 2.13 -12.28
CA ARG A 59 16.20 3.21 -12.62
C ARG A 59 17.62 2.90 -12.16
N GLU A 60 17.79 2.35 -10.96
CA GLU A 60 19.12 1.95 -10.47
C GLU A 60 19.70 0.77 -11.27
N SER A 61 18.82 -0.15 -11.69
CA SER A 61 19.22 -1.35 -12.45
C SER A 61 19.76 -1.08 -13.86
N ILE A 62 19.47 0.09 -14.45
CA ILE A 62 19.91 0.43 -15.81
C ILE A 62 21.45 0.41 -15.94
N SER A 63 22.16 0.70 -14.85
CA SER A 63 23.62 0.70 -14.81
C SER A 63 24.23 -0.71 -14.98
N TYR A 64 23.44 -1.75 -14.70
CA TYR A 64 23.85 -3.15 -14.81
C TYR A 64 23.55 -3.77 -16.17
N VAL A 65 22.84 -3.04 -17.04
CA VAL A 65 22.58 -3.46 -18.42
C VAL A 65 23.77 -3.06 -19.28
N ASP A 66 24.69 -3.99 -19.52
CA ASP A 66 25.82 -3.78 -20.43
C ASP A 66 25.40 -3.89 -21.91
N SER A 67 26.21 -3.30 -22.79
CA SER A 67 26.15 -3.43 -24.25
C SER A 67 25.96 -4.88 -24.73
N ASN A 68 26.59 -5.87 -24.09
CA ASN A 68 26.40 -7.27 -24.46
C ASN A 68 24.99 -7.78 -24.13
N CYS A 69 24.40 -7.34 -23.01
CA CYS A 69 22.98 -7.60 -22.71
C CYS A 69 22.09 -6.90 -23.75
N TYR A 70 22.36 -5.63 -24.07
CA TYR A 70 21.61 -4.83 -25.05
C TYR A 70 21.57 -5.42 -26.47
N TYR A 71 22.73 -5.80 -27.02
CA TYR A 71 22.84 -6.23 -28.42
C TYR A 71 22.73 -7.74 -28.61
N ALA A 72 23.15 -8.56 -27.63
CA ALA A 72 23.19 -10.02 -27.78
C ALA A 72 22.07 -10.74 -27.03
N GLY A 73 21.24 -10.02 -26.24
CA GLY A 73 20.17 -10.61 -25.43
C GLY A 73 20.67 -11.55 -24.32
N SER A 74 21.99 -11.59 -24.08
CA SER A 74 22.62 -12.43 -23.07
C SER A 74 22.84 -11.62 -21.79
N CYS A 75 21.75 -11.33 -21.08
CA CYS A 75 21.79 -10.65 -19.80
C CYS A 75 22.08 -11.66 -18.68
N ASP A 76 22.93 -11.29 -17.72
CA ASP A 76 23.03 -12.04 -16.47
C ASP A 76 21.78 -11.75 -15.63
N THR A 77 20.72 -12.52 -15.89
CA THR A 77 19.43 -12.39 -15.22
C THR A 77 19.51 -12.67 -13.72
N THR A 78 20.56 -13.34 -13.24
CA THR A 78 20.70 -13.71 -11.84
C THR A 78 21.22 -12.55 -11.02
N THR A 79 22.34 -11.96 -11.45
CA THR A 79 22.93 -10.77 -10.79
C THR A 79 22.01 -9.56 -10.92
N LEU A 80 21.40 -9.35 -12.10
CA LEU A 80 20.45 -8.25 -12.30
C LEU A 80 19.22 -8.40 -11.41
N LYS A 81 18.71 -9.62 -11.24
CA LYS A 81 17.59 -9.89 -10.35
C LYS A 81 17.93 -9.58 -8.89
N SER A 82 19.07 -10.06 -8.38
CA SER A 82 19.46 -9.81 -6.99
C SER A 82 19.61 -8.32 -6.70
N GLU A 83 20.16 -7.57 -7.66
CA GLU A 83 20.35 -6.14 -7.51
C GLU A 83 19.02 -5.38 -7.49
N ILE A 84 18.11 -5.65 -8.44
CA ILE A 84 16.80 -4.99 -8.43
C ILE A 84 16.03 -5.33 -7.15
N GLU A 85 16.14 -6.57 -6.66
CA GLU A 85 15.54 -6.94 -5.36
C GLU A 85 16.14 -6.13 -4.21
N GLU A 86 17.46 -5.94 -4.18
CA GLU A 86 18.15 -5.18 -3.13
C GLU A 86 17.79 -3.70 -3.18
N SER A 87 17.84 -3.07 -4.36
CA SER A 87 17.37 -1.70 -4.59
C SER A 87 15.92 -1.51 -4.16
N ALA A 88 15.01 -2.40 -4.58
CA ALA A 88 13.60 -2.32 -4.19
C ALA A 88 13.43 -2.41 -2.66
N LYS A 89 14.16 -3.33 -2.01
CA LYS A 89 14.17 -3.47 -0.55
C LYS A 89 14.72 -2.20 0.12
N GLU A 90 15.76 -1.58 -0.41
CA GLU A 90 16.32 -0.34 0.14
C GLU A 90 15.31 0.82 0.06
N VAL A 91 14.64 0.99 -1.08
CA VAL A 91 13.62 2.03 -1.23
C VAL A 91 12.51 1.83 -0.21
N ILE A 92 12.04 0.60 -0.04
CA ILE A 92 11.02 0.26 0.97
C ILE A 92 11.53 0.58 2.39
N LYS A 93 12.78 0.23 2.72
CA LYS A 93 13.38 0.54 4.03
C LYS A 93 13.35 2.03 4.35
N ARG A 94 13.58 2.89 3.34
CA ARG A 94 13.53 4.36 3.49
C ARG A 94 12.12 4.84 3.87
N TYR A 95 11.07 4.21 3.36
CA TYR A 95 9.69 4.54 3.72
C TYR A 95 9.26 4.03 5.11
N THR A 96 9.87 2.94 5.55
CA THR A 96 9.52 2.27 6.81
C THR A 96 10.42 2.66 7.98
N GLU A 97 11.40 3.54 7.73
CA GLU A 97 12.42 4.00 8.68
C GLU A 97 13.07 2.84 9.45
N ALA A 98 13.45 1.78 8.73
CA ALA A 98 13.98 0.56 9.32
C ALA A 98 15.50 0.62 9.50
N ASP A 99 15.99 0.48 10.74
CA ASP A 99 17.44 0.36 11.02
C ASP A 99 18.00 -1.03 10.66
N SER A 100 17.16 -2.07 10.70
CA SER A 100 17.52 -3.42 10.30
C SER A 100 16.28 -4.13 9.74
N GLY A 101 16.46 -4.94 8.69
CA GLY A 101 15.34 -5.55 7.97
C GLY A 101 14.56 -4.54 7.12
N LEU A 102 13.27 -4.81 6.93
CA LEU A 102 12.31 -4.03 6.14
C LEU A 102 11.38 -3.19 7.02
N GLY A 103 11.41 -3.37 8.34
CA GLY A 103 10.70 -2.53 9.29
C GLY A 103 9.19 -2.74 9.31
N LYS A 104 8.45 -1.67 9.60
CA LYS A 104 6.99 -1.73 9.79
C LYS A 104 6.27 -0.76 8.85
N LEU A 105 5.23 -1.26 8.19
CA LEU A 105 4.31 -0.47 7.38
C LEU A 105 2.91 -0.58 7.98
N PHE A 106 2.35 0.55 8.41
CA PHE A 106 1.01 0.62 9.02
C PHE A 106 0.78 -0.41 10.14
N GLY A 107 1.79 -0.63 10.98
CA GLY A 107 1.74 -1.57 12.09
C GLY A 107 2.07 -3.03 11.73
N GLN A 108 2.15 -3.37 10.44
CA GLN A 108 2.55 -4.71 9.98
C GLN A 108 4.07 -4.79 9.85
N ASN A 109 4.67 -5.84 10.42
CA ASN A 109 6.10 -6.10 10.28
C ASN A 109 6.37 -6.74 8.91
N LEU A 110 7.11 -6.02 8.07
CA LEU A 110 7.38 -6.43 6.70
C LEU A 110 8.34 -7.60 6.63
N ASP A 111 9.31 -7.71 7.55
CA ASP A 111 10.22 -8.84 7.61
C ASP A 111 9.46 -10.16 7.81
N THR A 112 8.51 -10.20 8.74
CA THR A 112 7.68 -11.40 8.97
C THR A 112 6.64 -11.61 7.89
N THR A 113 6.08 -10.53 7.34
CA THR A 113 5.08 -10.59 6.27
C THR A 113 5.70 -11.17 5.00
N TRP A 114 6.97 -10.85 4.74
CA TRP A 114 7.68 -11.21 3.51
C TRP A 114 8.57 -12.44 3.66
N ALA A 115 8.83 -12.91 4.88
CA ALA A 115 9.59 -14.14 5.14
C ALA A 115 8.81 -15.45 4.87
N GLU A 116 7.47 -15.46 4.98
CA GLU A 116 6.71 -16.72 5.06
C GLU A 116 6.08 -17.24 3.76
N ASN A 117 5.94 -16.43 2.72
CA ASN A 117 5.66 -16.86 1.34
C ASN A 117 5.42 -15.62 0.48
N GLU A 118 6.11 -15.55 -0.65
CA GLU A 118 5.59 -14.88 -1.86
C GLU A 118 5.57 -13.34 -1.89
N THR A 119 6.59 -12.68 -1.35
CA THR A 119 7.11 -11.50 -2.07
C THR A 119 7.98 -11.98 -3.21
N THR A 120 7.35 -12.47 -4.27
CA THR A 120 8.06 -12.52 -5.54
C THR A 120 8.09 -11.08 -6.03
N VAL A 121 9.19 -10.38 -5.76
CA VAL A 121 9.59 -9.33 -6.69
C VAL A 121 9.83 -10.09 -8.00
N SER A 122 8.78 -10.18 -8.81
CA SER A 122 8.81 -10.95 -10.05
C SER A 122 9.47 -10.04 -11.06
N LEU A 123 10.75 -10.32 -11.22
CA LEU A 123 11.70 -9.52 -11.95
C LEU A 123 12.00 -10.25 -13.24
N PHE A 124 11.71 -9.57 -14.35
CA PHE A 124 12.15 -9.89 -15.71
C PHE A 124 11.31 -10.85 -16.56
N ASN A 125 10.91 -10.36 -17.74
CA ASN A 125 10.60 -11.14 -18.93
C ASN A 125 11.39 -10.50 -20.09
N VAL A 126 12.44 -11.17 -20.57
CA VAL A 126 13.16 -10.73 -21.78
C VAL A 126 12.39 -11.23 -22.99
N ASP A 127 11.49 -10.42 -23.50
CA ASP A 127 10.84 -10.68 -24.78
C ASP A 127 11.57 -9.89 -25.87
N VAL A 128 12.63 -10.49 -26.45
CA VAL A 128 13.32 -9.94 -27.63
C VAL A 128 12.43 -10.19 -28.85
N SER A 129 11.38 -9.39 -29.01
CA SER A 129 10.53 -9.45 -30.20
C SER A 129 11.16 -8.72 -31.38
N GLU A 130 12.09 -7.80 -31.12
CA GLU A 130 12.85 -7.03 -32.10
C GLU A 130 14.25 -6.70 -31.53
N PRO A 131 15.31 -6.56 -32.37
CA PRO A 131 16.62 -6.14 -31.90
C PRO A 131 16.53 -4.72 -31.35
N GLY A 132 16.52 -4.57 -30.02
CA GLY A 132 16.57 -3.27 -29.35
C GLY A 132 15.71 -3.10 -28.09
N ASN A 133 14.70 -3.93 -27.85
CA ASN A 133 13.79 -3.76 -26.70
C ASN A 133 14.08 -4.78 -25.59
N ILE A 134 14.87 -4.40 -24.58
CA ILE A 134 15.00 -5.18 -23.34
C ILE A 134 13.98 -4.65 -22.34
N CYS A 135 13.06 -5.50 -21.92
CA CYS A 135 12.02 -5.13 -20.96
C CYS A 135 12.33 -5.66 -19.56
N CYS A 136 12.66 -4.75 -18.64
CA CYS A 136 12.77 -5.05 -17.23
C CYS A 136 11.37 -4.84 -16.61
N LYS A 137 10.72 -5.90 -16.11
CA LYS A 137 9.45 -5.79 -15.38
C LYS A 137 9.69 -6.07 -13.91
N VAL A 138 9.24 -5.18 -13.04
CA VAL A 138 9.25 -5.34 -11.59
C VAL A 138 7.83 -5.43 -11.11
N THR A 139 7.50 -6.49 -10.38
CA THR A 139 6.18 -6.61 -9.73
C THR A 139 6.37 -6.82 -8.24
N ILE A 140 5.88 -5.90 -7.42
CA ILE A 140 5.87 -6.01 -5.96
C ILE A 140 4.48 -6.48 -5.53
N THR A 141 4.44 -7.60 -4.80
CA THR A 141 3.19 -8.21 -4.31
C THR A 141 3.17 -8.23 -2.79
N TYR A 142 2.08 -7.77 -2.19
CA TYR A 142 1.84 -7.81 -0.75
C TYR A 142 0.56 -8.58 -0.44
N ASN A 143 0.63 -9.59 0.42
CA ASN A 143 -0.52 -10.40 0.82
C ASN A 143 -1.37 -9.65 1.86
N TYR A 144 -2.37 -8.91 1.38
CA TYR A 144 -3.25 -8.09 2.22
C TYR A 144 -4.24 -8.93 3.03
N LYS A 145 -4.66 -10.07 2.50
CA LYS A 145 -5.61 -10.99 3.17
C LYS A 145 -5.05 -11.56 4.46
N LYS A 146 -3.77 -11.96 4.46
CA LYS A 146 -3.09 -12.54 5.64
C LYS A 146 -2.62 -11.43 6.60
N TYR A 147 -2.19 -10.29 6.08
CA TYR A 147 -1.64 -9.18 6.86
C TYR A 147 -2.35 -7.85 6.53
N PRO A 148 -3.62 -7.68 6.95
CA PRO A 148 -4.35 -6.44 6.65
C PRO A 148 -3.90 -5.27 7.54
N PHE A 149 -3.85 -4.05 7.01
CA PHE A 149 -3.46 -2.86 7.80
C PHE A 149 -4.51 -2.48 8.86
N LEU A 150 -5.80 -2.65 8.55
CA LEU A 150 -6.89 -2.51 9.51
C LEU A 150 -7.75 -3.79 9.52
N PRO A 151 -8.45 -4.09 10.63
CA PRO A 151 -9.28 -5.29 10.74
C PRO A 151 -10.40 -5.34 9.69
N SER A 152 -10.49 -6.38 8.87
CA SER A 152 -11.50 -6.43 7.80
C SER A 152 -12.93 -6.59 8.37
N PHE A 153 -13.69 -5.51 8.46
CA PHE A 153 -15.11 -5.54 8.87
C PHE A 153 -16.07 -5.91 7.72
N GLY A 154 -15.68 -6.86 6.86
CA GLY A 154 -16.49 -7.30 5.71
C GLY A 154 -16.59 -6.30 4.56
N LEU A 155 -15.73 -5.28 4.54
CA LEU A 155 -15.59 -4.40 3.38
C LEU A 155 -14.91 -5.16 2.22
N PRO A 156 -15.31 -4.90 0.97
CA PRO A 156 -14.65 -5.48 -0.19
C PRO A 156 -13.24 -4.89 -0.31
N VAL A 157 -12.23 -5.68 0.00
CA VAL A 157 -10.82 -5.33 -0.16
C VAL A 157 -10.13 -6.36 -1.04
N PRO A 158 -9.09 -5.99 -1.79
CA PRO A 158 -8.31 -6.94 -2.56
C PRO A 158 -7.59 -7.94 -1.65
N ASP A 159 -7.48 -9.18 -2.09
CA ASP A 159 -6.71 -10.21 -1.39
C ASP A 159 -5.20 -9.90 -1.37
N GLU A 160 -4.70 -9.26 -2.43
CA GLU A 160 -3.30 -8.90 -2.60
C GLU A 160 -3.16 -7.49 -3.16
N LEU A 161 -2.16 -6.74 -2.68
CA LEU A 161 -1.77 -5.47 -3.29
C LEU A 161 -0.65 -5.76 -4.28
N LYS A 162 -0.90 -5.50 -5.55
CA LYS A 162 0.08 -5.68 -6.63
C LYS A 162 0.41 -4.35 -7.27
N SER A 163 1.69 -4.14 -7.48
CA SER A 163 2.27 -3.00 -8.15
C SER A 163 3.22 -3.51 -9.21
N THR A 164 3.18 -2.93 -10.41
CA THR A 164 4.02 -3.34 -11.53
C THR A 164 4.59 -2.11 -12.21
N ALA A 165 5.91 -2.10 -12.39
CA ALA A 165 6.62 -1.13 -13.22
C ALA A 165 7.36 -1.87 -14.34
N THR A 166 7.44 -1.25 -15.51
CA THR A 166 8.16 -1.79 -16.68
C THR A 166 9.06 -0.72 -17.27
N LEU A 167 10.31 -1.06 -17.51
CA LEU A 167 11.27 -0.25 -18.25
C LEU A 167 11.47 -0.88 -19.62
N ASN A 168 11.25 -0.10 -20.68
CA ASN A 168 11.63 -0.47 -22.05
C ASN A 168 12.86 0.36 -22.43
N LEU A 169 13.93 -0.34 -22.80
CA LEU A 169 15.20 0.23 -23.25
C LEU A 169 15.27 0.32 -24.77
#